data_AF-A0A194QEK3-F1
#
_entry.id   AF-A0A194QEK3-F1
#
_cell.length_a   1.000
_cell.length_b   1.000
_cell.length_c   1.000
_cell.angle_alpha   90.00
_cell.angle_beta   90.00
_cell.angle_gamma   90.00
#
_symmetry.space_group_name_H-M   'P 1'
#
loop_
_entity.id
_entity.type
_entity.pdbx_description
1 polymer ?
#
loop_
_entity_poly.entity_id
_entity_poly.type
_entity_poly.pdbx_seq_one_letter_code
_entity_poly.pdbx_strand_id
1 'polypeptide(L)'
;MDNLYMKGELLQIETKNSEVIEGRFYSMTIDKSKISLYNVKELPQGEEDKGVCHYYDSEVRNITKIHEETDQTYLKLTQKECEEIIKTAKKYIYINQIDKNFHAAIDDLTQYNYIALSTDGSNMGRKCKMPFIVLSTPQQIYIFDVQVMQYPAFDAGLKKLLECESPKKIVHDCRKISDCLYHKHNVKLNSVFDTQVGHLIVSRNKSGRIPKTVKTLAESLATYLGFKSNVIEELDIVQCTERPLSTDIKEKLAKNIAYLHRLSEMINDEIMLPFHRGVECYIENIRACDDFKAWELCGKSKQTPKDFKSAIEY
;
A
#
# COMPACT_ATOMS: atom_id res chain seq x y z
N MET A 1 -1.24 23.08 -24.19
CA MET A 1 0.21 23.09 -24.44
C MET A 1 0.68 21.68 -24.21
N ASP A 2 1.07 20.99 -25.26
CA ASP A 2 1.53 19.61 -25.18
C ASP A 2 2.90 19.61 -24.51
N ASN A 3 2.93 19.38 -23.20
CA ASN A 3 4.17 19.07 -22.51
C ASN A 3 4.63 17.69 -23.00
N LEU A 4 5.68 17.66 -23.81
CA LEU A 4 6.22 16.43 -24.41
C LEU A 4 6.68 15.41 -23.34
N TYR A 5 7.04 15.89 -22.15
CA TYR A 5 7.61 15.12 -21.05
C TYR A 5 7.01 15.54 -19.70
N MET A 6 6.84 14.58 -18.79
CA MET A 6 6.40 14.82 -17.41
C MET A 6 7.60 14.91 -16.47
N LYS A 7 7.51 15.75 -15.43
CA LYS A 7 8.61 15.92 -14.46
C LYS A 7 8.94 14.57 -13.79
N GLY A 8 10.20 14.18 -13.84
CA GLY A 8 10.71 12.91 -13.30
C GLY A 8 10.84 11.76 -14.32
N GLU A 9 10.34 11.93 -15.55
CA GLU A 9 10.52 10.92 -16.60
C GLU A 9 12.00 10.74 -16.97
N LEU A 10 12.43 9.49 -17.12
CA LEU A 10 13.80 9.18 -17.54
C LEU A 10 13.95 9.43 -19.04
N LEU A 11 14.89 10.30 -19.38
CA LEU A 11 15.21 10.68 -20.74
C LEU A 11 16.67 10.34 -21.03
N GLN A 12 16.93 9.96 -22.27
CA GLN A 12 18.26 9.80 -22.83
C GLN A 12 18.45 10.84 -23.93
N ILE A 13 19.44 11.69 -23.76
CA ILE A 13 19.84 12.74 -24.69
C ILE A 13 21.10 12.26 -25.42
N GLU A 14 21.02 12.22 -26.75
CA GLU A 14 22.21 12.08 -27.61
C GLU A 14 22.65 13.48 -28.02
N THR A 15 23.90 13.86 -27.73
CA THR A 15 24.46 15.13 -28.17
C THR A 15 25.00 15.03 -29.59
N LYS A 16 25.20 16.16 -30.28
CA LYS A 16 25.84 16.19 -31.60
C LYS A 16 27.29 15.71 -31.58
N ASN A 17 27.93 15.72 -30.41
CA ASN A 17 29.27 15.17 -30.19
C ASN A 17 29.26 13.64 -29.99
N SER A 18 28.10 12.99 -30.14
CA SER A 18 27.91 11.54 -29.92
C SER A 18 28.07 11.11 -28.45
N GLU A 19 27.89 12.03 -27.50
CA GLU A 19 27.78 11.70 -26.09
C GLU A 19 26.34 11.27 -25.79
N VAL A 20 26.19 10.28 -24.91
CA VAL A 20 24.89 9.76 -24.50
C VAL A 20 24.70 10.07 -23.03
N ILE A 21 23.68 10.86 -22.73
CA ILE A 21 23.41 11.38 -21.41
C ILE A 21 22.05 10.88 -20.96
N GLU A 22 21.98 10.22 -19.81
CA GLU A 22 20.73 9.84 -19.16
C GLU A 22 20.42 10.78 -18.02
N GLY A 23 19.16 11.16 -17.83
CA GLY A 23 18.75 11.98 -16.70
C GLY A 23 17.24 12.13 -16.61
N ARG A 24 16.76 12.63 -15.46
CA ARG A 24 15.32 12.81 -15.23
C ARG A 24 14.85 14.19 -15.63
N PHE A 25 13.74 14.26 -16.35
CA PHE A 25 13.17 15.52 -16.82
C PHE A 25 12.81 16.45 -15.65
N TYR A 26 13.37 17.65 -15.65
CA TYR A 26 13.04 18.69 -14.67
C TYR A 26 12.07 19.72 -15.27
N SER A 27 12.46 20.34 -16.38
CA SER A 27 11.66 21.36 -17.08
C SER A 27 12.19 21.61 -18.49
N MET A 28 11.38 22.26 -19.33
CA MET A 28 11.75 22.73 -20.66
C MET A 28 11.23 24.15 -20.87
N THR A 29 11.96 24.97 -21.60
CA THR A 29 11.50 26.31 -21.97
C THR A 29 10.34 26.24 -22.96
N ILE A 30 9.50 27.29 -22.99
CA ILE A 30 8.28 27.33 -23.83
C ILE A 30 8.61 27.21 -25.32
N ASP A 31 9.74 27.77 -25.73
CA ASP A 31 10.29 27.73 -27.09
C ASP A 31 11.06 26.43 -27.40
N LYS A 32 11.15 25.49 -26.45
CA LYS A 32 11.90 24.23 -26.54
C LYS A 32 13.40 24.38 -26.81
N SER A 33 13.96 25.59 -26.64
CA SER A 33 15.39 25.85 -26.87
C SER A 33 16.30 25.25 -25.81
N LYS A 34 15.75 24.96 -24.61
CA LYS A 34 16.49 24.40 -23.48
C LYS A 34 15.68 23.34 -22.74
N ILE A 35 16.29 22.18 -22.53
CA ILE A 35 15.80 21.12 -21.64
C ILE A 35 16.69 21.03 -20.40
N SER A 36 16.08 20.82 -19.24
CA SER A 36 16.78 20.68 -17.96
C SER A 36 16.55 19.30 -17.38
N LEU A 37 17.62 18.61 -17.01
CA LEU A 37 17.59 17.27 -16.41
C LEU A 37 18.25 17.31 -15.02
N TYR A 38 17.90 16.37 -14.14
CA TYR A 38 18.58 16.12 -12.87
C TYR A 38 18.91 14.64 -12.72
N ASN A 39 19.81 14.28 -11.79
CA ASN A 39 20.37 12.93 -11.67
C ASN A 39 20.94 12.46 -13.01
N VAL A 40 21.85 13.28 -13.55
CA VAL A 40 22.37 13.14 -14.90
C VAL A 40 23.61 12.26 -14.89
N LYS A 41 23.71 11.36 -15.87
CA LYS A 41 24.83 10.45 -16.02
C LYS A 41 25.23 10.34 -17.49
N GLU A 42 26.51 10.47 -17.77
CA GLU A 42 27.07 10.20 -19.10
C GLU A 42 27.39 8.71 -19.25
N LEU A 43 26.98 8.09 -20.35
CA LEU A 43 27.24 6.68 -20.64
C LEU A 43 28.51 6.54 -21.51
N PRO A 44 29.36 5.50 -21.29
CA PRO A 44 29.15 4.38 -20.37
C PRO A 44 29.77 4.54 -18.96
N GLN A 45 30.57 5.59 -18.69
CA GLN A 45 31.43 5.69 -17.49
C GLN A 45 31.39 7.06 -16.78
N GLY A 46 30.29 7.79 -16.85
CA GLY A 46 30.08 9.03 -16.09
C GLY A 46 29.65 8.78 -14.64
N GLU A 47 30.13 9.61 -13.73
CA GLU A 47 29.58 9.73 -12.38
C GLU A 47 28.20 10.40 -12.42
N GLU A 48 27.31 10.03 -11.50
CA GLU A 48 25.96 10.59 -11.42
C GLU A 48 26.01 11.99 -10.77
N ASP A 49 25.66 13.02 -11.53
CA ASP A 49 25.50 14.38 -11.03
C ASP A 49 24.06 14.58 -10.54
N LYS A 50 23.93 14.86 -9.24
CA LYS A 50 22.63 15.13 -8.58
C LYS A 50 22.13 16.55 -8.83
N GLY A 51 22.94 17.42 -9.43
CA GLY A 51 22.57 18.77 -9.84
C GLY A 51 21.57 18.79 -10.99
N VAL A 52 21.05 19.99 -11.28
CA VAL A 52 20.24 20.22 -12.48
C VAL A 52 21.17 20.67 -13.61
N CYS A 53 21.30 19.85 -14.64
CA CYS A 53 22.06 20.15 -15.85
C CYS A 53 21.13 20.70 -16.94
N HIS A 54 21.67 21.58 -17.79
CA HIS A 54 20.92 22.24 -18.86
C HIS A 54 21.52 21.87 -20.21
N TYR A 55 20.67 21.48 -21.15
CA TYR A 55 21.05 21.14 -22.52
C TYR A 55 20.28 22.02 -23.49
N TYR A 56 20.99 22.56 -24.48
CA TYR A 56 20.42 23.45 -25.48
C TYR A 56 20.16 22.70 -26.79
N ASP A 57 19.12 23.11 -27.53
CA ASP A 57 18.78 22.53 -28.83
C ASP A 57 19.96 22.57 -29.85
N SER A 58 20.88 23.53 -29.68
CA SER A 58 22.13 23.58 -30.45
C SER A 58 23.05 22.38 -30.23
N GLU A 59 22.97 21.73 -29.07
CA GLU A 59 23.86 20.65 -28.62
C GLU A 59 23.19 19.27 -28.72
N VAL A 60 21.86 19.24 -28.65
CA VAL A 60 21.06 18.01 -28.67
C VAL A 60 20.84 17.54 -30.11
N ARG A 61 21.05 16.24 -30.33
CA ARG A 61 20.76 15.55 -31.60
C ARG A 61 19.43 14.82 -31.53
N ASN A 62 19.16 14.12 -30.43
CA ASN A 62 17.94 13.35 -30.24
C ASN A 62 17.61 13.20 -28.74
N ILE A 63 16.33 13.04 -28.42
CA ILE A 63 15.84 12.80 -27.05
C ILE A 63 14.93 11.58 -27.08
N THR A 64 15.34 10.51 -26.41
CA THR A 64 14.61 9.25 -26.32
C THR A 64 14.03 9.12 -24.92
N LYS A 65 12.73 8.82 -24.81
CA LYS A 65 12.11 8.49 -23.52
C LYS A 65 12.43 7.04 -23.18
N ILE A 66 13.11 6.83 -22.05
CA ILE A 66 13.38 5.48 -21.56
C ILE A 66 12.21 5.06 -20.68
N HIS A 67 11.55 3.97 -21.05
CA HIS A 67 10.66 3.28 -20.15
C HIS A 67 11.50 2.56 -19.10
N GLU A 68 11.55 3.09 -17.88
CA GLU A 68 11.99 2.32 -16.73
C GLU A 68 11.02 1.14 -16.58
N GLU A 69 11.48 -0.08 -16.87
CA GLU A 69 10.92 -1.25 -16.21
C GLU A 69 11.15 -1.03 -14.72
N THR A 70 10.08 -0.72 -13.99
CA THR A 70 10.08 -0.44 -12.56
C THR A 70 10.39 -1.71 -11.76
N ASP A 71 11.59 -2.27 -11.89
CA ASP A 71 12.01 -3.49 -11.19
C ASP A 71 13.16 -3.25 -10.20
N GLN A 72 13.50 -1.98 -9.91
CA GLN A 72 14.23 -1.66 -8.68
C GLN A 72 13.25 -1.33 -7.56
N THR A 73 12.74 -2.38 -6.92
CA THR A 73 11.94 -2.29 -5.70
C THR A 73 12.83 -1.88 -4.53
N TYR A 74 13.09 -0.58 -4.39
CA TYR A 74 13.55 -0.06 -3.11
C TYR A 74 12.44 -0.29 -2.07
N LEU A 75 12.79 -0.90 -0.94
CA LEU A 75 11.89 -1.04 0.20
C LEU A 75 11.37 0.35 0.56
N LYS A 76 10.04 0.53 0.47
CA LYS A 76 9.39 1.78 0.89
C LYS A 76 9.25 1.89 2.40
N LEU A 77 9.67 0.84 3.11
CA LEU A 77 9.75 0.77 4.56
C LEU A 77 11.17 1.04 5.03
N THR A 78 11.28 1.75 6.15
CA THR A 78 12.55 1.86 6.86
C THR A 78 12.96 0.51 7.44
N GLN A 79 14.26 0.28 7.56
CA GLN A 79 14.78 -0.96 8.14
C GLN A 79 14.22 -1.20 9.55
N LYS A 80 14.08 -0.13 10.36
CA LYS A 80 13.54 -0.19 11.71
C LYS A 80 12.08 -0.69 11.74
N GLU A 81 11.23 -0.20 10.84
CA GLU A 81 9.84 -0.66 10.74
C GLU A 81 9.77 -2.15 10.38
N CYS A 82 10.60 -2.61 9.43
CA CYS A 82 10.67 -4.03 9.09
C CYS A 82 11.10 -4.88 10.29
N GLU A 83 12.12 -4.45 11.04
CA GLU A 83 12.60 -5.17 12.23
C GLU A 83 11.52 -5.26 13.32
N GLU A 84 10.76 -4.19 13.53
CA GLU A 84 9.64 -4.16 14.48
C GLU A 84 8.53 -5.13 14.06
N ILE A 85 8.13 -5.13 12.78
CA ILE A 85 7.12 -6.05 12.25
C ILE A 85 7.58 -7.51 12.39
N ILE A 86 8.84 -7.82 12.05
CA ILE A 86 9.41 -9.17 12.21
C ILE A 86 9.43 -9.59 13.68
N LYS A 87 9.75 -8.67 14.59
CA LYS A 87 9.74 -8.92 16.03
C LYS A 87 8.33 -9.23 16.52
N THR A 88 7.32 -8.49 16.05
CA THR A 88 5.91 -8.76 16.35
C THR A 88 5.48 -10.13 15.80
N ALA A 89 5.89 -10.47 14.57
CA ALA A 89 5.62 -11.78 13.96
C ALA A 89 6.19 -12.94 14.79
N LYS A 90 7.38 -12.79 15.38
CA LYS A 90 7.99 -13.82 16.25
C LYS A 90 7.35 -13.93 17.63
N LYS A 91 6.56 -12.94 18.04
CA LYS A 91 5.93 -12.85 19.37
C LYS A 91 4.43 -13.13 19.34
N TYR A 92 3.94 -13.86 18.33
CA TYR A 92 2.53 -14.22 18.25
C TYR A 92 2.06 -14.94 19.53
N ILE A 93 0.78 -14.74 19.88
CA ILE A 93 0.12 -15.42 20.99
C ILE A 93 -0.84 -16.44 20.38
N TYR A 94 -0.63 -17.71 20.71
CA TYR A 94 -1.52 -18.81 20.31
C TYR A 94 -2.52 -19.11 21.43
N ILE A 95 -3.80 -19.10 21.10
CA ILE A 95 -4.92 -19.20 22.04
C ILE A 95 -5.79 -20.37 21.60
N ASN A 96 -5.84 -21.44 22.40
CA ASN A 96 -6.60 -22.65 22.10
C ASN A 96 -7.66 -22.99 23.15
N GLN A 97 -7.84 -22.13 24.14
CA GLN A 97 -8.84 -22.24 25.20
C GLN A 97 -9.43 -20.86 25.49
N ILE A 98 -10.66 -20.85 25.98
CA ILE A 98 -11.33 -19.62 26.44
C ILE A 98 -10.89 -19.38 27.88
N ASP A 99 -9.71 -18.80 28.03
CA ASP A 99 -9.07 -18.52 29.30
C ASP A 99 -8.81 -17.01 29.50
N LYS A 100 -7.99 -16.65 30.48
CA LYS A 100 -7.61 -15.25 30.71
C LYS A 100 -6.89 -14.63 29.50
N ASN A 101 -6.10 -15.41 28.76
CA ASN A 101 -5.39 -14.90 27.58
C ASN A 101 -6.35 -14.64 26.42
N PHE A 102 -7.38 -15.48 26.25
CA PHE A 102 -8.46 -15.23 25.30
C PHE A 102 -9.14 -13.89 25.58
N HIS A 103 -9.60 -13.66 26.81
CA HIS A 103 -10.28 -12.41 27.14
C HIS A 103 -9.36 -11.19 27.03
N ALA A 104 -8.10 -11.30 27.48
CA ALA A 104 -7.12 -10.23 27.32
C ALA A 104 -6.87 -9.88 25.84
N ALA A 105 -6.84 -10.87 24.94
CA ALA A 105 -6.67 -10.65 23.51
C ALA A 105 -7.90 -9.95 22.90
N ILE A 106 -9.11 -10.33 23.29
CA ILE A 106 -10.33 -9.63 22.86
C ILE A 106 -10.33 -8.19 23.34
N ASP A 107 -10.01 -7.96 24.62
CA ASP A 107 -9.94 -6.62 25.20
C ASP A 107 -8.91 -5.75 24.46
N ASP A 108 -7.70 -6.27 24.22
CA ASP A 108 -6.66 -5.57 23.43
C ASP A 108 -7.16 -5.22 22.02
N LEU A 109 -7.73 -6.18 21.28
CA LEU A 109 -8.25 -5.95 19.93
C LEU A 109 -9.34 -4.86 19.89
N THR A 110 -10.16 -4.74 20.94
CA THR A 110 -11.21 -3.72 21.01
C THR A 110 -10.71 -2.30 21.31
N GLN A 111 -9.46 -2.14 21.76
CA GLN A 111 -8.88 -0.82 22.04
C GLN A 111 -8.43 -0.07 20.77
N TYR A 112 -8.30 -0.78 19.64
CA TYR A 112 -7.84 -0.19 18.39
C TYR A 112 -9.01 0.21 17.49
N ASN A 113 -8.79 1.20 16.62
CA ASN A 113 -9.75 1.56 15.58
C ASN A 113 -9.69 0.60 14.38
N TYR A 114 -8.54 -0.03 14.17
CA TYR A 114 -8.26 -0.96 13.09
C TYR A 114 -7.57 -2.20 13.64
N ILE A 115 -8.06 -3.36 13.25
CA ILE A 115 -7.42 -4.66 13.48
C ILE A 115 -7.28 -5.37 12.14
N ALA A 116 -6.23 -6.17 11.95
CA ALA A 116 -6.12 -6.97 10.74
C ALA A 116 -6.72 -8.36 10.96
N LEU A 117 -7.28 -8.92 9.89
CA LEU A 117 -7.85 -10.26 9.85
C LEU A 117 -7.27 -11.01 8.64
N SER A 118 -6.52 -12.09 8.91
CA SER A 118 -6.00 -12.95 7.82
C SER A 118 -7.12 -13.73 7.17
N THR A 119 -6.99 -13.99 5.88
CA THR A 119 -7.86 -14.89 5.10
C THR A 119 -7.39 -16.35 5.16
N ASP A 120 -6.24 -16.61 5.77
CA ASP A 120 -5.71 -17.96 5.99
C ASP A 120 -6.74 -18.84 6.72
N GLY A 121 -6.88 -20.09 6.26
CA GLY A 121 -7.88 -21.02 6.79
C GLY A 121 -9.30 -20.86 6.22
N SER A 122 -9.57 -19.80 5.44
CA SER A 122 -10.88 -19.58 4.78
C SER A 122 -10.89 -19.87 3.26
N ASN A 123 -9.80 -20.44 2.72
CA ASN A 123 -9.58 -20.63 1.28
C ASN A 123 -10.68 -21.41 0.53
N MET A 124 -11.41 -22.27 1.26
CA MET A 124 -12.50 -23.11 0.76
C MET A 124 -13.90 -22.49 0.94
N GLY A 125 -14.00 -21.26 1.48
CA GLY A 125 -15.28 -20.58 1.72
C GLY A 125 -16.26 -21.43 2.54
N ARG A 126 -17.52 -21.49 2.11
CA ARG A 126 -18.59 -22.31 2.69
C ARG A 126 -18.42 -23.82 2.54
N LYS A 127 -17.31 -24.34 2.02
CA LYS A 127 -17.09 -25.80 1.97
C LYS A 127 -16.49 -26.33 3.27
N CYS A 128 -15.61 -25.57 3.92
CA CYS A 128 -14.88 -26.03 5.10
C CYS A 128 -15.02 -25.05 6.27
N LYS A 129 -15.03 -25.55 7.50
CA LYS A 129 -14.85 -24.70 8.69
C LYS A 129 -13.40 -24.22 8.73
N MET A 130 -13.20 -23.02 9.27
CA MET A 130 -11.85 -22.50 9.51
C MET A 130 -11.20 -23.29 10.66
N PRO A 131 -9.94 -23.72 10.53
CA PRO A 131 -9.22 -24.37 11.62
C PRO A 131 -8.70 -23.38 12.68
N PHE A 132 -8.45 -22.14 12.28
CA PHE A 132 -7.96 -21.05 13.12
C PHE A 132 -8.47 -19.71 12.60
N ILE A 133 -8.46 -18.68 13.44
CA ILE A 133 -8.65 -17.28 13.08
C ILE A 133 -7.40 -16.53 13.50
N VAL A 134 -6.83 -15.73 12.59
CA VAL A 134 -5.65 -14.90 12.87
C VAL A 134 -6.05 -13.43 12.85
N LEU A 135 -5.87 -12.76 13.97
CA LEU A 135 -6.14 -11.34 14.15
C LEU A 135 -4.87 -10.64 14.61
N SER A 136 -4.73 -9.36 14.28
CA SER A 136 -3.63 -8.57 14.82
C SER A 136 -4.00 -7.12 15.10
N THR A 137 -3.38 -6.58 16.14
CA THR A 137 -3.16 -5.14 16.31
C THR A 137 -1.83 -4.78 15.64
N PRO A 138 -1.45 -3.50 15.53
CA PRO A 138 -0.13 -3.14 15.02
C PRO A 138 1.02 -3.69 15.89
N GLN A 139 0.77 -4.00 17.16
CA GLN A 139 1.78 -4.42 18.15
C GLN A 139 1.75 -5.91 18.49
N GLN A 140 0.66 -6.63 18.21
CA GLN A 140 0.49 -8.01 18.64
C GLN A 140 -0.33 -8.83 17.63
N ILE A 141 0.08 -10.08 17.42
CA ILE A 141 -0.64 -11.06 16.60
C ILE A 141 -1.23 -12.15 17.50
N TYR A 142 -2.48 -12.52 17.23
CA TYR A 142 -3.24 -13.54 17.93
C TYR A 142 -3.70 -14.63 16.96
N ILE A 143 -3.41 -15.88 17.31
CA ILE A 143 -3.85 -17.06 16.57
C ILE A 143 -4.86 -17.81 17.45
N PHE A 144 -6.14 -17.70 17.11
CA PHE A 144 -7.24 -18.37 17.81
C PHE A 144 -7.50 -19.74 17.16
N ASP A 145 -7.32 -20.81 17.91
CA ASP A 145 -7.62 -22.17 17.46
C ASP A 145 -9.12 -22.47 17.55
N VAL A 146 -9.85 -22.05 16.51
CA VAL A 146 -11.30 -22.26 16.44
C VAL A 146 -11.68 -23.70 16.09
N GLN A 147 -10.74 -24.56 15.68
CA GLN A 147 -11.01 -26.00 15.58
C GLN A 147 -11.17 -26.64 16.96
N VAL A 148 -10.31 -26.26 17.90
CA VAL A 148 -10.35 -26.74 19.28
C VAL A 148 -11.49 -26.06 20.04
N MET A 149 -11.57 -24.73 20.00
CA MET A 149 -12.56 -23.98 20.78
C MET A 149 -13.97 -23.98 20.16
N GLN A 150 -14.08 -24.23 18.85
CA GLN A 150 -15.33 -24.28 18.10
C GLN A 150 -16.21 -23.03 18.30
N TYR A 151 -17.54 -23.21 18.26
CA TYR A 151 -18.53 -22.14 18.39
C TYR A 151 -18.40 -21.33 19.71
N PRO A 152 -18.07 -21.93 20.87
CA PRO A 152 -17.82 -21.16 22.11
C PRO A 152 -16.87 -19.97 21.98
N ALA A 153 -15.81 -20.04 21.15
CA ALA A 153 -14.92 -18.89 20.96
C ALA A 153 -15.61 -17.70 20.27
N PHE A 154 -16.60 -17.98 19.41
CA PHE A 154 -17.38 -16.95 18.75
C PHE A 154 -18.35 -16.27 19.72
N ASP A 155 -19.07 -17.05 20.52
CA ASP A 155 -19.97 -16.54 21.56
C ASP A 155 -19.22 -15.76 22.65
N ALA A 156 -18.00 -16.17 22.97
CA ALA A 156 -17.18 -15.53 24.02
C ALA A 156 -16.61 -14.15 23.61
N GLY A 157 -16.67 -13.76 22.33
CA GLY A 157 -16.27 -12.42 21.91
C GLY A 157 -15.95 -12.25 20.43
N LEU A 158 -15.43 -13.28 19.75
CA LEU A 158 -14.97 -13.15 18.37
C LEU A 158 -16.10 -12.75 17.41
N LYS A 159 -17.33 -13.25 17.63
CA LYS A 159 -18.49 -12.87 16.82
C LYS A 159 -18.77 -11.37 16.93
N LYS A 160 -18.90 -10.86 18.16
CA LYS A 160 -19.15 -9.45 18.41
C LYS A 160 -18.07 -8.55 17.78
N LEU A 161 -16.80 -8.95 17.92
CA LEU A 161 -15.65 -8.22 17.35
C LEU A 161 -15.68 -8.17 15.80
N LEU A 162 -16.10 -9.26 15.15
CA LEU A 162 -16.15 -9.33 13.69
C LEU A 162 -17.40 -8.66 13.10
N GLU A 163 -18.50 -8.57 13.85
CA GLU A 163 -19.78 -7.98 13.42
C GLU A 163 -19.93 -6.48 13.77
N CYS A 164 -19.13 -5.96 14.70
CA CYS A 164 -19.22 -4.55 15.11
C CYS A 164 -18.70 -3.56 14.04
N GLU A 165 -19.10 -2.29 14.18
CA GLU A 165 -18.64 -1.19 13.33
C GLU A 165 -17.21 -0.75 13.64
N SER A 166 -16.79 -0.84 14.90
CA SER A 166 -15.43 -0.56 15.36
C SER A 166 -14.96 -1.65 16.32
N PRO A 167 -13.76 -2.22 16.14
CA PRO A 167 -12.75 -1.87 15.12
C PRO A 167 -13.15 -2.22 13.68
N LYS A 168 -12.57 -1.48 12.72
CA LYS A 168 -12.55 -1.86 11.30
C LYS A 168 -11.59 -3.03 11.10
N LYS A 169 -12.00 -4.02 10.29
CA LYS A 169 -11.18 -5.19 9.95
C LYS A 169 -10.40 -4.92 8.67
N ILE A 170 -9.09 -4.82 8.75
CA ILE A 170 -8.21 -4.78 7.57
C ILE A 170 -8.09 -6.20 7.02
N VAL A 171 -8.44 -6.39 5.76
CA VAL A 171 -8.43 -7.69 5.08
C VAL A 171 -7.85 -7.51 3.69
N HIS A 172 -7.15 -8.52 3.17
CA HIS A 172 -6.84 -8.57 1.74
C HIS A 172 -7.77 -9.59 1.06
N ASP A 173 -8.67 -9.12 0.19
CA ASP A 173 -9.68 -9.93 -0.48
C ASP A 173 -10.63 -10.65 0.51
N CYS A 174 -11.61 -9.91 1.03
CA CYS A 174 -12.51 -10.42 2.06
C CYS A 174 -13.59 -11.40 1.55
N ARG A 175 -13.64 -11.73 0.26
CA ARG A 175 -14.75 -12.50 -0.35
C ARG A 175 -14.92 -13.87 0.27
N LYS A 176 -13.85 -14.66 0.34
CA LYS A 176 -13.88 -16.05 0.84
C LYS A 176 -14.04 -16.12 2.34
N ILE A 177 -13.40 -15.22 3.07
CA ILE A 177 -13.52 -15.18 4.53
C ILE A 177 -14.93 -14.76 4.96
N SER A 178 -15.55 -13.79 4.27
CA SER A 178 -16.94 -13.41 4.51
C SER A 178 -17.90 -14.59 4.28
N ASP A 179 -17.74 -15.31 3.15
CA ASP A 179 -18.52 -16.50 2.84
C ASP A 179 -18.36 -17.62 3.90
N CYS A 180 -17.12 -17.87 4.33
CA CYS A 180 -16.83 -18.88 5.34
C CYS A 180 -17.42 -18.52 6.71
N LEU A 181 -17.15 -17.30 7.21
CA LEU A 181 -17.66 -16.81 8.49
C LEU A 181 -19.18 -16.89 8.57
N TYR A 182 -19.87 -16.45 7.51
CA TYR A 182 -21.32 -16.46 7.48
C TYR A 182 -21.89 -17.87 7.49
N HIS A 183 -21.45 -18.73 6.56
CA HIS A 183 -22.06 -20.04 6.35
C HIS A 183 -21.57 -21.14 7.30
N LYS A 184 -20.40 -21.00 7.92
CA LYS A 184 -19.81 -22.04 8.79
C LYS A 184 -19.76 -21.68 10.26
N HIS A 185 -19.75 -20.40 10.58
CA HIS A 185 -19.61 -19.90 11.94
C HIS A 185 -20.73 -18.97 12.37
N ASN A 186 -21.71 -18.68 11.49
CA ASN A 186 -22.82 -17.78 11.76
C ASN A 186 -22.35 -16.39 12.23
N VAL A 187 -21.32 -15.87 11.56
CA VAL A 187 -20.73 -14.54 11.80
C VAL A 187 -20.87 -13.68 10.54
N LYS A 188 -21.51 -12.52 10.67
CA LYS A 188 -21.69 -11.56 9.58
C LYS A 188 -20.61 -10.49 9.60
N LEU A 189 -19.48 -10.77 8.94
CA LEU A 189 -18.36 -9.83 8.84
C LEU A 189 -18.84 -8.44 8.40
N ASN A 190 -18.50 -7.43 9.19
CA ASN A 190 -18.94 -6.04 8.99
C ASN A 190 -17.76 -5.08 9.15
N SER A 191 -17.85 -3.87 8.60
CA SER A 191 -16.85 -2.80 8.74
C SER A 191 -15.43 -3.23 8.36
N VAL A 192 -15.19 -3.36 7.06
CA VAL A 192 -13.93 -3.87 6.48
C VAL A 192 -13.20 -2.77 5.72
N PHE A 193 -11.87 -2.69 5.92
CA PHE A 193 -10.95 -2.02 5.01
C PHE A 193 -10.28 -3.09 4.15
N ASP A 194 -10.64 -3.19 2.87
CA ASP A 194 -10.09 -4.21 1.97
C ASP A 194 -8.92 -3.63 1.14
N THR A 195 -7.72 -4.15 1.35
CA THR A 195 -6.50 -3.70 0.66
C THR A 195 -6.52 -4.01 -0.84
N GLN A 196 -7.19 -5.08 -1.27
CA GLN A 196 -7.34 -5.38 -2.70
C GLN A 196 -8.30 -4.38 -3.36
N VAL A 197 -9.40 -4.04 -2.68
CA VAL A 197 -10.30 -2.97 -3.15
C VAL A 197 -9.58 -1.62 -3.19
N GLY A 198 -8.80 -1.31 -2.15
CA GLY A 198 -8.00 -0.09 -2.11
C GLY A 198 -7.03 0.01 -3.30
N HIS A 199 -6.36 -1.08 -3.67
CA HIS A 199 -5.53 -1.13 -4.87
C HIS A 199 -6.32 -0.80 -6.14
N LEU A 200 -7.52 -1.36 -6.31
CA LEU A 200 -8.36 -1.09 -7.49
C LEU A 200 -8.76 0.39 -7.59
N ILE A 201 -9.03 1.04 -6.45
CA ILE A 201 -9.31 2.48 -6.40
C ILE A 201 -8.07 3.29 -6.80
N VAL A 202 -6.90 2.97 -6.26
CA VAL A 202 -5.63 3.62 -6.63
C VAL A 202 -5.36 3.48 -8.13
N SER A 203 -5.51 2.27 -8.68
CA SER A 203 -5.32 2.02 -10.12
C SER A 203 -6.30 2.83 -10.98
N ARG A 204 -7.57 2.92 -10.57
CA ARG A 204 -8.58 3.75 -11.24
C ARG A 204 -8.21 5.22 -11.21
N ASN A 205 -7.77 5.73 -10.06
CA ASN A 205 -7.40 7.14 -9.91
C ASN A 205 -6.16 7.49 -10.76
N LYS A 206 -5.19 6.58 -10.87
CA LYS A 206 -3.97 6.77 -11.67
C LYS A 206 -4.19 6.68 -13.17
N SER A 207 -4.96 5.68 -13.63
CA SER A 207 -5.05 5.34 -15.07
C SER A 207 -6.39 5.68 -15.71
N GLY A 208 -7.37 6.13 -14.92
CA GLY A 208 -8.76 6.30 -15.35
C GLY A 208 -9.51 4.97 -15.60
N ARG A 209 -8.86 3.81 -15.40
CA ARG A 209 -9.42 2.47 -15.69
C ARG A 209 -9.22 1.52 -14.52
N ILE A 210 -10.16 0.58 -14.37
CA ILE A 210 -10.03 -0.51 -13.39
C ILE A 210 -9.33 -1.69 -14.09
N PRO A 211 -8.29 -2.30 -13.47
CA PRO A 211 -7.64 -3.49 -14.00
C PRO A 211 -8.62 -4.67 -14.18
N LYS A 212 -8.36 -5.53 -15.17
CA LYS A 212 -9.17 -6.76 -15.39
C LYS A 212 -8.88 -7.87 -14.38
N THR A 213 -7.69 -7.87 -13.82
CA THR A 213 -7.22 -8.83 -12.81
C THR A 213 -6.95 -8.11 -11.51
N VAL A 214 -7.05 -8.84 -10.40
CA VAL A 214 -6.77 -8.32 -9.05
C VAL A 214 -5.40 -8.79 -8.58
N LYS A 215 -4.74 -8.00 -7.73
CA LYS A 215 -3.49 -8.39 -7.10
C LYS A 215 -3.71 -9.29 -5.89
N THR A 216 -2.90 -10.33 -5.79
CA THR A 216 -2.69 -11.13 -4.58
C THR A 216 -2.05 -10.29 -3.48
N LEU A 217 -2.06 -10.81 -2.24
CA LEU A 217 -1.41 -10.14 -1.12
C LEU A 217 0.09 -9.93 -1.39
N ALA A 218 0.77 -10.97 -1.89
CA ALA A 218 2.20 -10.90 -2.22
C ALA A 218 2.50 -9.82 -3.28
N GLU A 219 1.71 -9.74 -4.36
CA GLU A 219 1.88 -8.71 -5.39
C GLU A 219 1.60 -7.30 -4.85
N SER A 220 0.63 -7.15 -3.94
CA SER A 220 0.38 -5.87 -3.26
C SER A 220 1.52 -5.49 -2.33
N LEU A 221 2.06 -6.42 -1.54
CA LEU A 221 3.24 -6.16 -0.71
C LEU A 221 4.46 -5.75 -1.55
N ALA A 222 4.67 -6.40 -2.69
CA ALA A 222 5.73 -6.00 -3.63
C ALA A 222 5.50 -4.57 -4.17
N THR A 223 4.27 -4.25 -4.56
CA THR A 223 3.91 -2.94 -5.15
C THR A 223 4.03 -1.79 -4.16
N TYR A 224 3.53 -1.98 -2.93
CA TYR A 224 3.35 -0.90 -1.96
C TYR A 224 4.47 -0.83 -0.92
N LEU A 225 5.17 -1.93 -0.65
CA LEU A 225 6.24 -1.98 0.36
C LEU A 225 7.61 -2.30 -0.23
N GLY A 226 7.70 -2.74 -1.49
CA GLY A 226 8.97 -3.06 -2.16
C GLY A 226 9.53 -4.42 -1.77
N PHE A 227 8.68 -5.34 -1.30
CA PHE A 227 9.10 -6.70 -0.98
C PHE A 227 9.27 -7.58 -2.23
N LYS A 228 10.11 -8.62 -2.13
CA LYS A 228 10.13 -9.71 -3.12
C LYS A 228 8.88 -10.58 -2.99
N SER A 229 8.51 -11.26 -4.08
CA SER A 229 7.26 -12.05 -4.18
C SER A 229 7.11 -13.18 -3.14
N ASN A 230 8.19 -13.59 -2.47
CA ASN A 230 8.24 -14.72 -1.55
C ASN A 230 7.99 -14.38 -0.06
N VAL A 231 7.33 -13.26 0.25
CA VAL A 231 7.02 -12.88 1.65
C VAL A 231 5.84 -13.66 2.23
N ILE A 232 4.88 -14.07 1.39
CA ILE A 232 3.73 -14.85 1.82
C ILE A 232 4.05 -16.34 1.64
N GLU A 233 3.86 -17.10 2.71
CA GLU A 233 4.14 -18.54 2.74
C GLU A 233 2.84 -19.34 2.55
N GLU A 234 2.91 -20.37 1.69
CA GLU A 234 1.80 -21.29 1.50
C GLU A 234 1.63 -22.22 2.70
N LEU A 235 0.36 -22.51 3.02
CA LEU A 235 -0.02 -23.35 4.14
C LEU A 235 -0.41 -24.75 3.66
N ASP A 236 0.14 -25.78 4.32
CA ASP A 236 -0.27 -27.15 4.10
C ASP A 236 -1.66 -27.39 4.72
N ILE A 237 -2.61 -27.81 3.88
CA ILE A 237 -4.02 -27.98 4.27
C ILE A 237 -4.18 -29.07 5.34
N VAL A 238 -3.41 -30.16 5.25
CA VAL A 238 -3.49 -31.28 6.20
C VAL A 238 -2.96 -30.82 7.55
N GLN A 239 -1.76 -30.23 7.58
CA GLN A 239 -1.13 -29.76 8.81
C GLN A 239 -1.93 -28.66 9.51
N CYS A 240 -2.66 -27.83 8.74
CA CYS A 240 -3.56 -26.84 9.30
C CYS A 240 -4.71 -27.44 10.14
N THR A 241 -5.08 -28.70 9.89
CA THR A 241 -6.13 -29.42 10.62
C THR A 241 -5.60 -30.37 11.69
N GLU A 242 -4.31 -30.68 11.69
CA GLU A 242 -3.69 -31.54 12.71
C GLU A 242 -3.54 -30.81 14.04
N ARG A 243 -3.62 -31.56 15.14
CA ARG A 243 -3.41 -31.04 16.50
C ARG A 243 -2.42 -31.94 17.28
N PRO A 244 -1.47 -31.35 18.03
CA PRO A 244 -1.27 -29.90 18.24
C PRO A 244 -0.83 -29.16 16.97
N LEU A 245 -1.27 -27.90 16.81
CA LEU A 245 -0.94 -27.10 15.63
C LEU A 245 0.58 -26.86 15.59
N SER A 246 1.22 -27.25 14.49
CA SER A 246 2.67 -27.21 14.35
C SER A 246 3.23 -25.79 14.53
N THR A 247 4.45 -25.68 15.04
CA THR A 247 5.14 -24.39 15.18
C THR A 247 5.37 -23.72 13.83
N ASP A 248 5.70 -24.51 12.81
CA ASP A 248 5.87 -24.03 11.42
C ASP A 248 4.60 -23.35 10.89
N ILE A 249 3.43 -23.97 11.04
CA ILE A 249 2.16 -23.37 10.61
C ILE A 249 1.86 -22.09 11.38
N LYS A 250 2.10 -22.06 12.71
CA LYS A 250 1.88 -20.84 13.50
C LYS A 250 2.81 -19.69 13.07
N GLU A 251 4.06 -19.97 12.77
CA GLU A 251 5.01 -18.98 12.27
C GLU A 251 4.60 -18.44 10.89
N LYS A 252 4.15 -19.31 9.99
CA LYS A 252 3.61 -18.93 8.67
C LYS A 252 2.40 -18.02 8.79
N LEU A 253 1.44 -18.39 9.65
CA LEU A 253 0.25 -17.57 9.93
C LEU A 253 0.62 -16.18 10.45
N ALA A 254 1.58 -16.10 11.38
CA ALA A 254 2.05 -14.83 11.91
C ALA A 254 2.75 -13.99 10.84
N LYS A 255 3.59 -14.58 9.99
CA LYS A 255 4.25 -13.88 8.88
C LYS A 255 3.25 -13.33 7.86
N ASN A 256 2.26 -14.13 7.46
CA ASN A 256 1.30 -13.77 6.42
C ASN A 256 0.45 -12.54 6.78
N ILE A 257 0.14 -12.32 8.07
CA ILE A 257 -0.63 -11.16 8.53
C ILE A 257 0.23 -9.95 8.93
N ALA A 258 1.53 -10.16 9.18
CA ALA A 258 2.39 -9.17 9.85
C ALA A 258 2.42 -7.79 9.17
N TYR A 259 2.39 -7.77 7.84
CA TYR A 259 2.48 -6.54 7.05
C TYR A 259 1.13 -5.92 6.70
N LEU A 260 0.01 -6.53 7.11
CA LEU A 260 -1.31 -6.14 6.63
C LEU A 260 -1.73 -4.74 7.14
N HIS A 261 -1.38 -4.40 8.38
CA HIS A 261 -1.54 -3.03 8.92
C HIS A 261 -0.79 -2.02 8.06
N ARG A 262 0.52 -2.23 7.88
CA ARG A 262 1.38 -1.31 7.14
C ARG A 262 0.99 -1.19 5.67
N LEU A 263 0.57 -2.29 5.04
CA LEU A 263 0.03 -2.28 3.69
C LEU A 263 -1.23 -1.40 3.60
N SER A 264 -2.13 -1.49 4.58
CA SER A 264 -3.36 -0.71 4.58
C SER A 264 -3.12 0.78 4.71
N GLU A 265 -2.15 1.18 5.53
CA GLU A 265 -1.72 2.58 5.68
C GLU A 265 -1.20 3.14 4.36
N MET A 266 -0.25 2.43 3.73
CA MET A 266 0.33 2.85 2.45
C MET A 266 -0.71 2.94 1.33
N ILE A 267 -1.66 2.00 1.28
CA ILE A 267 -2.75 2.04 0.31
C ILE A 267 -3.70 3.22 0.62
N ASN A 268 -4.00 3.47 1.88
CA ASN A 268 -4.84 4.61 2.28
C ASN A 268 -4.21 5.95 1.89
N ASP A 269 -2.90 6.11 2.11
CA ASP A 269 -2.16 7.31 1.73
C ASP A 269 -2.22 7.55 0.22
N GLU A 270 -2.08 6.49 -0.58
CA GLU A 270 -2.24 6.58 -2.04
C GLU A 270 -3.69 6.91 -2.44
N ILE A 271 -4.70 6.33 -1.80
CA ILE A 271 -6.11 6.69 -2.07
C ILE A 271 -6.34 8.18 -1.79
N MET A 272 -5.76 8.70 -0.71
CA MET A 272 -5.92 10.08 -0.25
C MET A 272 -4.97 11.08 -0.92
N LEU A 273 -3.99 10.63 -1.69
CA LEU A 273 -2.97 11.50 -2.28
C LEU A 273 -3.54 12.67 -3.12
N PRO A 274 -4.55 12.47 -4.00
CA PRO A 274 -5.17 13.59 -4.71
C PRO A 274 -5.80 14.62 -3.78
N PHE A 275 -6.39 14.17 -2.67
CA PHE A 275 -6.95 15.06 -1.66
C PHE A 275 -5.85 15.86 -0.96
N HIS A 276 -4.76 15.21 -0.54
CA HIS A 276 -3.64 15.89 0.12
C HIS A 276 -2.97 16.93 -0.79
N ARG A 277 -2.68 16.59 -2.05
CA ARG A 277 -2.15 17.57 -3.03
C ARG A 277 -3.12 18.73 -3.29
N GLY A 278 -4.42 18.44 -3.30
CA GLY A 278 -5.46 19.46 -3.40
C GLY A 278 -5.44 20.42 -2.22
N VAL A 279 -5.26 19.91 -1.00
CA VAL A 279 -5.11 20.73 0.22
C VAL A 279 -3.84 21.57 0.18
N GLU A 280 -2.70 20.99 -0.22
CA GLU A 280 -1.44 21.72 -0.40
C GLU A 280 -1.59 22.86 -1.43
N CYS A 281 -2.27 22.61 -2.54
CA CYS A 281 -2.59 23.64 -3.53
C CYS A 281 -3.37 24.80 -2.90
N TYR A 282 -4.34 24.52 -2.03
CA TYR A 282 -5.10 25.55 -1.31
C TYR A 282 -4.24 26.31 -0.30
N ILE A 283 -3.36 25.61 0.43
CA ILE A 283 -2.45 26.21 1.42
C ILE A 283 -1.52 27.23 0.74
N GLU A 284 -0.95 26.88 -0.42
CA GLU A 284 0.00 27.73 -1.13
C GLU A 284 -0.66 28.80 -2.00
N ASN A 285 -1.94 28.64 -2.36
CA ASN A 285 -2.60 29.45 -3.38
C ASN A 285 -2.44 30.97 -3.18
N ILE A 286 -2.67 31.43 -1.95
CA ILE A 286 -2.53 32.86 -1.59
C ILE A 286 -1.19 33.10 -0.90
N ARG A 287 -0.77 32.19 -0.01
CA ARG A 287 0.40 32.35 0.86
C ARG A 287 1.72 32.51 0.08
N ALA A 288 1.85 31.87 -1.08
CA ALA A 288 3.06 31.93 -1.90
C ALA A 288 3.07 33.09 -2.91
N CYS A 289 2.00 33.89 -2.99
CA CYS A 289 1.89 35.01 -3.93
C CYS A 289 2.46 36.32 -3.35
N ASP A 290 2.81 37.26 -4.23
CA ASP A 290 3.02 38.66 -3.84
C ASP A 290 1.72 39.34 -3.36
N ASP A 291 1.84 40.47 -2.67
CA ASP A 291 0.70 41.17 -2.06
C ASP A 291 -0.39 41.56 -3.07
N PHE A 292 0.00 41.94 -4.30
CA PHE A 292 -0.95 42.34 -5.34
C PHE A 292 -1.81 41.15 -5.78
N LYS A 293 -1.16 40.03 -6.11
CA LYS A 293 -1.83 38.81 -6.54
C LYS A 293 -2.60 38.15 -5.39
N ALA A 294 -2.09 38.21 -4.16
CA ALA A 294 -2.80 37.75 -2.97
C ALA A 294 -4.11 38.51 -2.77
N TRP A 295 -4.09 39.84 -2.90
CA TRP A 295 -5.30 40.67 -2.81
C TRP A 295 -6.31 40.35 -3.93
N GLU A 296 -5.84 40.16 -5.17
CA GLU A 296 -6.69 39.76 -6.29
C GLU A 296 -7.39 38.41 -6.03
N LEU A 297 -6.65 37.42 -5.53
CA LEU A 297 -7.17 36.08 -5.25
C LEU A 297 -8.17 36.07 -4.10
N CYS A 298 -8.01 36.92 -3.07
CA CYS A 298 -9.01 37.11 -2.02
C CYS A 298 -10.38 37.51 -2.58
N GLY A 299 -10.41 38.31 -3.66
CA GLY A 299 -11.64 38.69 -4.36
C GLY A 299 -12.28 37.57 -5.20
N LYS A 300 -11.56 36.46 -5.44
CA LYS A 300 -11.98 35.33 -6.30
C LYS A 300 -12.20 34.03 -5.53
N SER A 301 -12.46 34.08 -4.22
CA SER A 301 -12.59 32.90 -3.33
C SER A 301 -13.64 31.85 -3.73
N LYS A 302 -14.61 32.20 -4.60
CA LYS A 302 -15.61 31.26 -5.13
C LYS A 302 -15.10 30.42 -6.31
N GLN A 303 -13.91 30.73 -6.84
CA GLN A 303 -13.29 30.02 -7.96
C GLN A 303 -12.25 29.05 -7.45
N THR A 304 -12.19 27.88 -8.09
CA THR A 304 -11.12 26.91 -7.82
C THR A 304 -9.75 27.48 -8.22
N PRO A 305 -8.68 27.25 -7.44
CA PRO A 305 -7.32 27.60 -7.85
C PRO A 305 -7.00 27.06 -9.25
N LYS A 306 -6.33 27.88 -10.08
CA LYS A 306 -6.01 27.53 -11.47
C LYS A 306 -5.21 26.22 -11.56
N ASP A 307 -4.30 26.01 -10.63
CA ASP A 307 -3.39 24.86 -10.60
C ASP A 307 -4.00 23.63 -9.90
N PHE A 308 -5.23 23.73 -9.38
CA PHE A 308 -5.86 22.66 -8.60
C PHE A 308 -6.04 21.38 -9.42
N LYS A 309 -6.50 21.50 -10.68
CA LYS A 309 -6.71 20.34 -11.55
C LYS A 309 -5.42 19.57 -11.77
N SER A 310 -4.34 20.27 -12.10
CA SER A 310 -3.02 19.67 -12.26
C SER A 310 -2.44 19.12 -10.95
N ALA A 311 -2.78 19.72 -9.81
CA ALA A 311 -2.27 19.27 -8.51
C ALA A 311 -2.87 17.92 -8.09
N ILE A 312 -4.14 17.67 -8.41
CA ILE A 312 -4.83 16.43 -8.00
C ILE A 312 -4.72 15.31 -9.04
N GLU A 313 -4.22 15.61 -10.24
CA GLU A 313 -3.92 14.60 -11.25
C GLU A 313 -2.72 13.75 -10.82
N TYR A 314 -2.76 12.48 -11.20
CA TYR A 314 -1.80 11.48 -10.79
C TYR A 314 -0.53 11.49 -11.63
#